data_AF-A0LBH6-F1
#
_entry.id   AF-A0LBH6-F1
#
_cell.length_a   1.000
_cell.length_b   1.000
_cell.length_c   1.000
_cell.angle_alpha   90.00
_cell.angle_beta   90.00
_cell.angle_gamma   90.00
#
_symmetry.space_group_name_H-M   'P 1'
#
loop_
_entity.id
_entity.type
_entity.pdbx_description
1 polymer ?
#
loop_
_entity_poly.entity_id
_entity_poly.type
_entity_poly.pdbx_seq_one_letter_code
_entity_poly.pdbx_strand_id
1 'polypeptide(L)'
;MGVSIRQYAKLRGVSDAAVRKAIKAGRISKEPDGTVDPAKADAAWERNTNPAQQREPPASQVANPNANPGYAPPANPPQRFASQTPPSPPLKQGAPDYQTSRAIREAYSARLVKLDFEERSEQLVSSDEVKVSAFNLARRVRDRLFTIPHRLSSVLASENDAGVIEERLDQELRKALEELKHE
;
A
#
# COMPACT_ATOMS: atom_id res chain seq x y z
N MET A 1 -37.97 -31.31 -7.04
CA MET A 1 -38.24 -31.75 -5.65
C MET A 1 -37.63 -30.72 -4.73
N GLY A 2 -38.42 -29.76 -4.23
CA GLY A 2 -37.92 -28.76 -3.30
C GLY A 2 -37.68 -29.38 -1.92
N VAL A 3 -36.56 -29.06 -1.28
CA VAL A 3 -36.25 -29.48 0.09
C VAL A 3 -36.49 -28.33 1.06
N SER A 4 -36.71 -28.66 2.34
CA SER A 4 -36.82 -27.63 3.38
C SER A 4 -35.47 -26.93 3.62
N ILE A 5 -35.50 -25.68 4.09
CA ILE A 5 -34.28 -24.87 4.40
C ILE A 5 -33.33 -25.62 5.33
N ARG A 6 -33.86 -26.29 6.36
CA ARG A 6 -33.08 -27.08 7.33
C ARG A 6 -32.40 -28.29 6.68
N GLN A 7 -33.08 -28.94 5.74
CA GLN A 7 -32.55 -30.10 5.04
C GLN A 7 -31.49 -29.68 4.02
N TYR A 8 -31.70 -28.57 3.31
CA TYR A 8 -30.70 -27.97 2.43
C TYR A 8 -29.45 -27.52 3.20
N ALA A 9 -29.62 -26.90 4.36
CA ALA A 9 -28.51 -26.51 5.24
C ALA A 9 -27.63 -27.73 5.62
N LYS A 10 -28.27 -28.86 5.97
CA LYS A 10 -27.57 -30.12 6.24
C LYS A 10 -26.85 -30.68 5.01
N LEU A 11 -27.50 -30.66 3.84
CA LEU A 11 -26.92 -31.15 2.57
C LEU A 11 -25.63 -30.41 2.22
N ARG A 12 -25.59 -29.09 2.47
CA ARG A 12 -24.45 -28.22 2.15
C ARG A 12 -23.41 -28.10 3.28
N GLY A 13 -23.68 -28.62 4.47
CA GLY A 13 -22.80 -28.48 5.64
C GLY A 13 -22.75 -27.06 6.22
N VAL A 14 -23.81 -26.27 6.04
CA VAL A 14 -23.91 -24.88 6.49
C VAL A 14 -25.01 -24.74 7.55
N SER A 15 -24.95 -23.74 8.43
CA SER A 15 -25.99 -23.52 9.44
C SER A 15 -27.31 -23.02 8.81
N ASP A 16 -28.47 -23.39 9.38
CA ASP A 16 -29.80 -22.91 8.95
C ASP A 16 -29.87 -21.37 8.95
N ALA A 17 -29.21 -20.73 9.92
CA ALA A 17 -29.10 -19.28 10.00
C ALA A 17 -28.33 -18.67 8.82
N ALA A 18 -27.28 -19.32 8.33
CA ALA A 18 -26.52 -18.87 7.17
C ALA A 18 -27.35 -19.01 5.87
N VAL A 19 -28.14 -20.07 5.73
CA VAL A 19 -29.07 -20.21 4.59
C VAL A 19 -30.14 -19.11 4.62
N ARG A 20 -30.77 -18.84 5.78
CA ARG A 20 -31.73 -17.74 5.93
C ARG A 20 -31.12 -16.37 5.62
N LYS A 21 -29.87 -16.15 6.04
CA LYS A 21 -29.14 -14.92 5.74
C LYS A 21 -28.88 -14.77 4.24
N ALA A 22 -28.54 -15.86 3.55
CA ALA A 22 -28.35 -15.85 2.10
C ALA A 22 -29.67 -15.62 1.34
N ILE A 23 -30.79 -16.17 1.81
CA ILE A 23 -32.12 -15.88 1.26
C ILE A 23 -32.48 -14.39 1.48
N LYS A 24 -32.28 -13.86 2.70
CA LYS A 24 -32.53 -12.44 3.01
C LYS A 24 -31.66 -11.49 2.19
N ALA A 25 -30.43 -11.89 1.90
CA ALA A 25 -29.50 -11.14 1.06
C ALA A 25 -29.75 -11.30 -0.45
N GLY A 26 -30.78 -12.06 -0.86
CA GLY A 26 -31.10 -12.30 -2.27
C GLY A 26 -30.11 -13.20 -3.01
N ARG A 27 -29.23 -13.90 -2.31
CA ARG A 27 -28.21 -14.80 -2.91
C ARG A 27 -28.78 -16.16 -3.29
N ILE A 28 -29.82 -16.61 -2.60
CA ILE A 28 -30.62 -17.79 -2.94
C ILE A 28 -32.08 -17.37 -3.06
N SER A 29 -32.80 -17.94 -4.03
CA SER A 29 -34.24 -17.78 -4.14
C SER A 29 -35.00 -18.94 -3.50
N LYS A 30 -36.17 -18.64 -2.92
CA LYS A 30 -37.14 -19.63 -2.44
C LYS A 30 -38.21 -19.86 -3.51
N GLU A 31 -38.66 -21.10 -3.66
CA GLU A 31 -39.78 -21.42 -4.55
C GLU A 31 -41.11 -20.86 -3.97
N PRO A 32 -42.16 -20.71 -4.79
CA PRO A 32 -43.45 -20.19 -4.36
C PRO A 32 -44.08 -20.99 -3.20
N ASP A 33 -43.74 -22.27 -3.10
CA ASP A 33 -44.17 -23.21 -2.06
C ASP A 33 -43.29 -23.15 -0.78
N GLY A 34 -42.34 -22.21 -0.71
CA GLY A 34 -41.46 -22.02 0.44
C GLY A 34 -40.31 -23.03 0.56
N THR A 35 -40.16 -23.93 -0.41
CA THR A 35 -39.07 -24.90 -0.52
C THR A 35 -37.86 -24.33 -1.28
N VAL A 36 -36.71 -25.00 -1.16
CA VAL A 36 -35.45 -24.64 -1.82
C VAL A 36 -35.05 -25.77 -2.76
N ASP A 37 -34.80 -25.46 -4.03
CA ASP A 37 -34.20 -26.39 -4.99
C ASP A 37 -32.68 -26.43 -4.78
N PRO A 38 -32.08 -27.56 -4.31
CA PRO A 38 -30.67 -27.62 -3.95
C PRO A 38 -29.73 -27.20 -5.08
N ALA A 39 -29.99 -27.69 -6.30
CA ALA A 39 -29.10 -27.48 -7.44
C ALA A 39 -29.08 -25.99 -7.86
N LYS A 40 -30.24 -25.33 -7.86
CA LYS A 40 -30.33 -23.89 -8.17
C LYS A 40 -29.76 -23.03 -7.05
N ALA A 41 -29.97 -23.42 -5.81
CA ALA A 41 -29.48 -22.69 -4.65
C ALA A 41 -27.95 -22.76 -4.51
N ASP A 42 -27.33 -23.87 -4.88
CA ASP A 42 -25.88 -24.00 -4.91
C ASP A 42 -25.23 -23.11 -5.97
N ALA A 43 -25.74 -23.18 -7.21
CA ALA A 43 -25.29 -22.32 -8.31
C ALA A 43 -25.48 -20.82 -8.02
N ALA A 44 -26.63 -20.44 -7.45
CA ALA A 44 -26.92 -19.05 -7.10
C ALA A 44 -26.02 -18.54 -5.98
N TRP A 45 -25.71 -19.39 -5.01
CA TRP A 45 -24.81 -19.04 -3.91
C TRP A 45 -23.38 -18.83 -4.40
N GLU A 46 -22.85 -19.73 -5.23
CA GLU A 46 -21.48 -19.58 -5.77
C GLU A 46 -21.35 -18.33 -6.64
N ARG A 47 -22.31 -18.10 -7.54
CA ARG A 47 -22.31 -16.93 -8.43
C ARG A 47 -22.40 -15.60 -7.69
N ASN A 48 -23.11 -15.55 -6.56
CA ASN A 48 -23.36 -14.33 -5.79
C ASN A 48 -22.49 -14.22 -4.52
N THR A 49 -21.56 -15.14 -4.29
CA THR A 49 -20.62 -15.06 -3.18
C THR A 49 -19.40 -14.25 -3.58
N ASN A 50 -19.31 -13.04 -3.01
CA ASN A 50 -18.15 -12.16 -3.18
C ASN A 50 -16.92 -12.78 -2.48
N PRO A 51 -15.80 -13.03 -3.19
CA PRO A 51 -14.57 -13.55 -2.59
C PRO A 51 -14.03 -12.65 -1.47
N ALA A 52 -14.30 -11.34 -1.49
CA ALA A 52 -13.87 -10.40 -0.45
C ALA A 52 -14.62 -10.54 0.90
N GLN A 53 -15.71 -11.32 0.96
CA GLN A 53 -16.44 -11.61 2.21
C GLN A 53 -16.18 -13.02 2.74
N GLN A 54 -15.37 -13.84 2.05
CA GLN A 54 -14.92 -15.11 2.60
C GLN A 54 -13.98 -14.79 3.77
N ARG A 55 -14.48 -15.01 4.99
CA ARG A 55 -13.62 -15.03 6.17
C ARG A 55 -12.74 -16.26 6.05
N GLU A 56 -11.45 -16.05 5.85
CA GLU A 56 -10.49 -17.12 6.05
C GLU A 56 -10.67 -17.67 7.48
N PRO A 57 -10.66 -19.00 7.66
CA PRO A 57 -10.65 -19.56 9.01
C PRO A 57 -9.42 -18.98 9.74
N PRO A 58 -9.55 -18.58 11.02
CA PRO A 58 -8.41 -18.09 11.77
C PRO A 58 -7.37 -19.22 11.78
N ALA A 59 -6.23 -18.97 11.10
CA ALA A 59 -5.06 -19.83 11.19
C ALA A 59 -4.81 -20.09 12.67
N SER A 60 -4.84 -21.37 13.02
CA SER A 60 -4.63 -21.85 14.37
C SER A 60 -3.42 -21.17 14.97
N GLN A 61 -3.64 -20.52 16.11
CA GLN A 61 -2.63 -19.85 16.90
C GLN A 61 -1.39 -20.74 17.00
N VAL A 62 -0.34 -20.36 16.29
CA VAL A 62 1.01 -20.89 16.48
C VAL A 62 1.34 -20.69 17.95
N ALA A 63 1.51 -21.81 18.64
CA ALA A 63 1.88 -21.88 20.03
C ALA A 63 3.17 -21.08 20.25
N ASN A 64 3.10 -20.07 21.11
CA ASN A 64 4.26 -19.33 21.59
C ASN A 64 5.16 -20.32 22.39
N PRO A 65 6.42 -20.58 22.00
CA PRO A 65 7.25 -21.58 22.67
C PRO A 65 7.91 -21.09 23.97
N ASN A 66 7.43 -20.00 24.56
CA ASN A 66 8.00 -19.46 25.81
C ASN A 66 6.99 -19.56 26.97
N ALA A 67 6.63 -20.79 27.33
CA ALA A 67 5.92 -21.09 28.57
C ALA A 67 6.94 -21.56 29.62
N ASN A 68 7.18 -20.70 30.62
CA ASN A 68 7.99 -20.99 31.79
C ASN A 68 7.40 -22.19 32.57
N PRO A 69 8.19 -23.23 32.94
CA PRO A 69 7.69 -24.36 33.71
C PRO A 69 7.70 -24.00 35.21
N GLY A 70 6.60 -23.45 35.73
CA GLY A 70 6.57 -23.05 37.14
C GLY A 70 5.25 -22.55 37.71
N TYR A 71 4.11 -22.81 37.07
CA TYR A 71 2.82 -22.43 37.66
C TYR A 71 1.74 -23.47 37.37
N ALA A 72 1.38 -24.23 38.39
CA ALA A 72 0.19 -25.09 38.38
C ALA A 72 -1.03 -24.23 38.73
N PRO A 73 -2.10 -24.18 37.91
CA PRO A 73 -3.33 -23.50 38.31
C PRO A 73 -4.09 -24.36 39.34
N PRO A 74 -4.57 -23.78 40.46
CA PRO A 74 -5.37 -24.52 41.43
C PRO A 74 -6.74 -24.91 40.88
N ALA A 75 -7.16 -26.13 41.20
CA ALA A 75 -8.46 -26.69 40.84
C ALA A 75 -9.60 -25.87 41.49
N ASN A 76 -10.38 -25.17 40.68
CA ASN A 76 -11.68 -24.64 41.09
C ASN A 76 -12.70 -24.92 39.96
N PRO A 77 -13.85 -25.53 40.25
CA PRO A 77 -14.83 -25.90 39.22
C PRO A 77 -15.47 -24.66 38.58
N PRO A 78 -15.74 -24.65 37.27
CA PRO A 78 -16.32 -23.49 36.60
C PRO A 78 -17.78 -23.33 37.03
N GLN A 79 -18.04 -22.36 37.90
CA GLN A 79 -19.40 -21.86 38.09
C GLN A 79 -19.87 -21.18 36.80
N ARG A 80 -20.95 -21.70 36.23
CA ARG A 80 -21.68 -21.11 35.11
C ARG A 80 -22.29 -19.79 35.57
N PHE A 81 -21.60 -18.68 35.33
CA PHE A 81 -22.20 -17.37 35.48
C PHE A 81 -23.17 -17.13 34.33
N ALA A 82 -24.43 -16.91 34.71
CA ALA A 82 -25.50 -16.47 33.82
C ALA A 82 -25.06 -15.26 32.99
N SER A 83 -25.45 -15.27 31.72
CA SER A 83 -25.29 -14.18 30.77
C SER A 83 -25.92 -12.89 31.30
N GLN A 84 -25.12 -12.05 31.95
CA GLN A 84 -25.39 -10.62 32.09
C GLN A 84 -24.75 -9.94 30.89
N THR A 85 -25.58 -9.52 29.94
CA THR A 85 -25.17 -8.65 28.83
C THR A 85 -24.58 -7.38 29.45
N PRO A 86 -23.30 -7.03 29.24
CA PRO A 86 -22.82 -5.73 29.64
C PRO A 86 -23.55 -4.66 28.81
N PRO A 87 -23.99 -3.55 29.40
CA PRO A 87 -24.53 -2.43 28.64
C PRO A 87 -23.44 -1.97 27.67
N SER A 88 -23.75 -2.02 26.37
CA SER A 88 -22.92 -1.46 25.32
C SER A 88 -22.47 -0.05 25.72
N PRO A 89 -21.16 0.24 25.76
CA PRO A 89 -20.69 1.61 25.97
C PRO A 89 -21.30 2.51 24.89
N PRO A 90 -21.74 3.74 25.23
CA PRO A 90 -22.21 4.67 24.21
C PRO A 90 -21.09 4.88 23.20
N LEU A 91 -21.41 4.74 21.90
CA LEU A 91 -20.47 5.02 20.83
C LEU A 91 -19.89 6.42 21.09
N LYS A 92 -18.59 6.48 21.38
CA LYS A 92 -17.87 7.74 21.46
C LYS A 92 -17.99 8.42 20.10
N GLN A 93 -18.85 9.44 20.03
CA GLN A 93 -18.91 10.40 18.93
C GLN A 93 -17.50 11.00 18.79
N GLY A 94 -16.75 10.55 17.80
CA GLY A 94 -15.35 10.96 17.62
C GLY A 94 -14.48 9.97 16.83
N ALA A 95 -14.93 8.72 16.66
CA ALA A 95 -14.30 7.82 15.69
C ALA A 95 -14.84 8.15 14.28
N PRO A 96 -13.98 8.44 13.28
CA PRO A 96 -14.44 8.70 11.92
C PRO A 96 -15.18 7.48 11.40
N ASP A 97 -16.37 7.70 10.84
CA ASP A 97 -17.24 6.68 10.28
C ASP A 97 -16.44 5.73 9.36
N TYR A 98 -16.69 4.42 9.44
CA TYR A 98 -15.91 3.42 8.69
C TYR A 98 -15.90 3.72 7.18
N GLN A 99 -16.98 4.29 6.67
CA GLN A 99 -17.08 4.76 5.28
C GLN A 99 -16.10 5.91 4.99
N THR A 100 -15.96 6.87 5.91
CA THR A 100 -15.00 7.98 5.78
C THR A 100 -13.56 7.46 5.82
N SER A 101 -13.24 6.53 6.72
CA SER A 101 -11.91 5.90 6.78
C SER A 101 -11.56 5.15 5.50
N ARG A 102 -12.53 4.44 4.90
CA ARG A 102 -12.37 3.74 3.63
C ARG A 102 -12.17 4.70 2.47
N ALA A 103 -12.98 5.76 2.39
CA ALA A 103 -12.89 6.77 1.34
C ALA A 103 -11.54 7.50 1.35
N ILE A 104 -11.02 7.83 2.55
CA ILE A 104 -9.71 8.46 2.71
C ILE A 104 -8.59 7.54 2.18
N ARG A 105 -8.62 6.25 2.56
CA ARG A 105 -7.63 5.28 2.09
C ARG A 105 -7.67 5.11 0.58
N GLU A 106 -8.86 5.00 0.01
CA GLU A 106 -9.06 4.88 -1.44
C GLU A 106 -8.55 6.12 -2.18
N ALA A 107 -8.86 7.33 -1.68
CA ALA A 107 -8.36 8.58 -2.25
C ALA A 107 -6.83 8.67 -2.23
N TYR A 108 -6.18 8.29 -1.12
CA TYR A 108 -4.71 8.25 -1.05
C TYR A 108 -4.13 7.19 -1.98
N SER A 109 -4.74 6.01 -2.07
CA SER A 109 -4.28 4.96 -3.01
C SER A 109 -4.40 5.39 -4.46
N ALA A 110 -5.48 6.10 -4.83
CA ALA A 110 -5.65 6.64 -6.17
C ALA A 110 -4.60 7.71 -6.49
N ARG A 111 -4.23 8.56 -5.51
CA ARG A 111 -3.15 9.55 -5.66
C ARG A 111 -1.78 8.91 -5.83
N LEU A 112 -1.48 7.85 -5.09
CA LEU A 112 -0.22 7.10 -5.25
C LEU A 112 -0.13 6.45 -6.63
N VAL A 113 -1.18 5.76 -7.07
CA VAL A 113 -1.22 5.15 -8.41
C VAL A 113 -1.08 6.21 -9.51
N LYS A 114 -1.65 7.40 -9.31
CA LYS A 114 -1.46 8.52 -10.24
C LYS A 114 -0.01 9.01 -10.28
N LEU A 115 0.62 9.20 -9.12
CA LEU A 115 2.04 9.59 -9.06
C LEU A 115 2.95 8.54 -9.70
N ASP A 116 2.71 7.25 -9.41
CA ASP A 116 3.46 6.13 -10.02
C ASP A 116 3.27 6.09 -11.55
N PHE A 117 2.07 6.39 -12.04
CA PHE A 117 1.80 6.49 -13.47
C PHE A 117 2.53 7.67 -14.11
N GLU A 118 2.51 8.84 -13.47
CA GLU A 118 3.21 10.05 -13.94
C GLU A 118 4.75 9.89 -13.90
N GLU A 119 5.29 9.19 -12.91
CA GLU A 119 6.71 8.82 -12.85
C GLU A 119 7.10 7.81 -13.96
N ARG A 120 6.30 6.74 -14.12
CA ARG A 120 6.55 5.72 -15.17
C ARG A 120 6.30 6.22 -16.59
N SER A 121 5.52 7.28 -16.76
CA SER A 121 5.30 7.94 -18.05
C SER A 121 6.35 9.01 -18.36
N GLU A 122 7.44 9.07 -17.58
CA GLU A 122 8.56 10.00 -17.75
C GLU A 122 8.15 11.49 -17.62
N GLN A 123 6.97 11.78 -17.05
CA GLN A 123 6.47 13.14 -16.83
C GLN A 123 6.91 13.73 -15.49
N LEU A 124 7.26 12.89 -14.52
CA LEU A 124 7.77 13.31 -13.21
C LEU A 124 9.12 12.64 -12.92
N VAL A 125 10.08 13.43 -12.45
CA VAL A 125 11.36 12.95 -11.90
C VAL A 125 11.36 13.21 -10.40
N SER A 126 11.96 12.30 -9.62
CA SER A 126 12.11 12.48 -8.18
C SER A 126 12.87 13.78 -7.87
N SER A 127 12.32 14.58 -6.95
CA SER A 127 12.96 15.84 -6.55
C SER A 127 14.37 15.63 -6.00
N ASP A 128 14.64 14.47 -5.41
CA ASP A 128 15.95 14.15 -4.84
C ASP A 128 16.97 13.80 -5.93
N GLU A 129 16.55 13.12 -7.00
CA GLU A 129 17.40 12.86 -8.17
C GLU A 129 17.78 14.16 -8.87
N VAL A 130 16.83 15.09 -9.04
CA VAL A 130 17.12 16.41 -9.62
C VAL A 130 18.11 17.18 -8.76
N LYS A 131 17.97 17.17 -7.43
CA LYS A 131 18.93 17.83 -6.52
C LYS A 131 20.32 17.21 -6.63
N VAL A 132 20.41 15.89 -6.65
CA VAL A 132 21.69 15.18 -6.79
C VAL A 132 22.34 15.50 -8.14
N SER A 133 21.56 15.46 -9.22
CA SER A 133 22.03 15.80 -10.56
C SER A 133 22.53 17.26 -10.64
N ALA A 134 21.74 18.20 -10.12
CA ALA A 134 22.11 19.61 -10.06
C ALA A 134 23.38 19.85 -9.23
N PHE A 135 23.51 19.18 -8.08
CA PHE A 135 24.71 19.26 -7.24
C PHE A 135 25.94 18.71 -7.95
N ASN A 136 25.81 17.56 -8.63
CA ASN A 136 26.89 16.96 -9.41
C ASN A 136 27.29 17.82 -10.60
N LEU A 137 26.33 18.46 -11.28
CA LEU A 137 26.60 19.43 -12.33
C LEU A 137 27.39 20.63 -11.79
N ALA A 138 26.92 21.25 -10.71
CA ALA A 138 27.59 22.38 -10.07
C ALA A 138 29.01 22.03 -9.60
N ARG A 139 29.19 20.82 -9.04
CA ARG A 139 30.51 20.31 -8.64
C ARG A 139 31.45 20.19 -9.84
N ARG A 140 30.98 19.60 -10.95
CA ARG A 140 31.78 19.49 -12.18
C ARG A 140 32.21 20.86 -12.72
N VAL A 141 31.27 21.82 -12.77
CA VAL A 141 31.56 23.21 -13.19
C VAL A 141 32.68 23.80 -12.32
N ARG A 142 32.52 23.72 -11.00
CA ARG A 142 33.47 24.25 -10.03
C ARG A 142 34.85 23.61 -10.18
N ASP A 143 34.91 22.29 -10.26
CA ASP A 143 36.17 21.54 -10.33
C ASP A 143 36.89 21.85 -11.67
N ARG A 144 36.16 22.03 -12.78
CA ARG A 144 36.72 22.49 -14.08
C ARG A 144 37.30 23.90 -13.98
N LEU A 145 36.57 24.85 -13.39
CA LEU A 145 37.06 26.22 -13.22
C LEU A 145 38.34 26.29 -12.37
N PHE A 146 38.41 25.53 -11.28
CA PHE A 146 39.63 25.48 -10.45
C PHE A 146 40.81 24.74 -11.12
N THR A 147 40.56 23.97 -12.17
CA THR A 147 41.63 23.31 -12.93
C THR A 147 42.34 24.28 -13.89
N ILE A 148 41.67 25.36 -14.33
CA ILE A 148 42.21 26.32 -15.31
C ILE A 148 43.54 26.95 -14.83
N PRO A 149 43.66 27.51 -13.61
CA PRO A 149 44.91 28.12 -13.15
C PRO A 149 46.08 27.14 -13.13
N HIS A 150 45.83 25.88 -12.77
CA HIS A 150 46.88 24.86 -12.75
C HIS A 150 47.46 24.60 -14.15
N ARG A 151 46.61 24.57 -15.19
CA ARG A 151 47.03 24.36 -16.58
C ARG A 151 47.68 25.59 -17.20
N LEU A 152 47.19 26.78 -16.86
CA LEU A 152 47.69 28.03 -17.42
C LEU A 152 48.92 28.59 -16.68
N SER A 153 49.19 28.15 -15.44
CA SER A 153 50.28 28.69 -14.61
C SER A 153 51.63 28.77 -15.31
N SER A 154 52.07 27.70 -15.99
CA SER A 154 53.35 27.67 -16.69
C SER A 154 53.38 28.52 -17.95
N VAL A 155 52.27 28.59 -18.67
CA VAL A 155 52.11 29.35 -19.91
C VAL A 155 52.09 30.85 -19.62
N LEU A 156 51.32 31.25 -18.59
CA LEU A 156 51.21 32.64 -18.16
C LEU A 156 52.49 33.14 -17.49
N ALA A 157 53.26 32.26 -16.84
CA ALA A 157 54.55 32.64 -16.24
C ALA A 157 55.59 33.09 -17.27
N SER A 158 55.47 32.65 -18.53
CA SER A 158 56.35 33.07 -19.63
C SER A 158 55.80 34.23 -20.47
N GLU A 159 54.54 34.63 -20.25
CA GLU A 159 53.86 35.65 -21.04
C GLU A 159 54.00 37.02 -20.38
N ASN A 160 54.39 38.04 -21.16
CA ASN A 160 54.61 39.40 -20.65
C ASN A 160 53.62 40.44 -21.22
N ASP A 161 52.79 40.06 -22.19
CA ASP A 161 51.74 40.92 -22.74
C ASP A 161 50.40 40.67 -22.04
N ALA A 162 49.86 41.71 -21.42
CA ALA A 162 48.57 41.65 -20.73
C ALA A 162 47.40 41.28 -21.66
N GLY A 163 47.42 41.70 -22.92
CA GLY A 163 46.34 41.39 -23.86
C GLY A 163 46.30 39.90 -24.22
N VAL A 164 47.47 39.30 -24.43
CA VAL A 164 47.59 37.86 -24.71
C VAL A 164 47.20 37.02 -23.50
N ILE A 165 47.55 37.48 -22.29
CA ILE A 165 47.14 36.84 -21.03
C ILE A 165 45.61 36.82 -20.90
N GLU A 166 44.95 37.97 -21.11
CA GLU A 166 43.50 38.09 -21.02
C GLU A 166 42.80 37.22 -22.06
N GLU A 167 43.24 37.28 -23.33
CA GLU A 167 42.67 36.48 -24.41
C GLU A 167 42.75 34.98 -24.10
N ARG A 168 43.89 34.52 -23.57
CA ARG A 168 44.12 33.11 -23.25
C ARG A 168 43.30 32.63 -22.06
N LEU A 169 43.10 33.50 -21.06
CA LEU A 169 42.21 33.24 -19.93
C LEU A 169 40.75 33.14 -20.40
N ASP A 170 40.29 34.08 -21.24
CA ASP A 170 38.92 34.09 -21.77
C ASP A 170 38.66 32.84 -22.63
N GLN A 171 39.61 32.45 -23.48
CA GLN A 171 39.50 31.23 -24.29
C GLN A 171 39.34 29.96 -23.43
N GLU A 172 40.16 29.79 -22.39
CA GLU A 172 40.05 28.62 -21.51
C GLU A 172 38.78 28.63 -20.66
N LEU A 173 38.34 29.79 -20.17
CA LEU A 173 37.07 29.93 -19.45
C LEU A 173 35.88 29.57 -20.34
N ARG A 174 35.84 30.08 -21.57
CA ARG A 174 34.81 29.74 -22.56
C ARG A 174 34.80 28.25 -22.85
N LYS A 175 35.98 27.66 -23.10
CA LYS A 175 36.10 26.23 -23.36
C LYS A 175 35.57 25.39 -22.20
N ALA A 176 35.94 25.71 -20.96
CA ALA A 176 35.45 25.01 -19.77
C ALA A 176 33.92 25.11 -19.61
N LEU A 177 33.33 26.23 -20.05
CA LEU A 177 31.89 26.47 -20.02
C LEU A 177 31.13 25.83 -21.20
N GLU A 178 31.73 25.74 -22.39
CA GLU A 178 31.10 25.12 -23.56
C GLU A 178 31.11 23.59 -23.51
N GLU A 179 32.15 23.00 -22.92
CA GLU A 179 32.21 21.55 -22.66
C GLU A 179 31.08 21.08 -21.73
N LEU A 180 30.46 21.97 -20.95
CA LEU A 180 29.28 21.66 -20.12
C LEU A 180 27.96 21.60 -20.91
N LYS A 181 27.90 22.16 -22.13
CA LYS A 181 26.67 22.15 -22.95
C LYS A 181 26.44 20.85 -23.71
N HIS A 182 27.47 20.03 -23.87
CA HIS A 182 27.47 18.86 -24.75
C HIS A 182 27.28 17.53 -23.97
N GLU A 183 26.93 17.61 -22.69
CA GLU A 183 26.57 16.49 -21.81
C GLU A 183 25.09 16.57 -21.42
#